data_AF-A0A7S1GXS8-F1
#
_entry.id   AF-A0A7S1GXS8-F1
#
_cell.length_a   1.000
_cell.length_b   1.000
_cell.length_c   1.000
_cell.angle_alpha   90.00
_cell.angle_beta   90.00
_cell.angle_gamma   90.00
#
_symmetry.space_group_name_H-M   'P 1'
#
loop_
_entity.id
_entity.type
_entity.pdbx_description
1 polymer ?
#
loop_
_entity_poly.entity_id
_entity_poly.type
_entity_poly.pdbx_seq_one_letter_code
_entity_poly.pdbx_strand_id
1 'polypeptide(L)'
;DGELSEKAEGFAEHIGIDLTDPEDFKHAWIAQEAVTENLPDGWSQHEDEEGFLYFYDAVLDRSTWEHPREGHWRRVLDDERRRVQRDQEIHEVEEHVADLFSGANGERAAAELRAKFLKVDIAELEAEMEVLRSQIEDVLIAIQGERGGGDEDEARRRVFMLQRQ
;
A
#
# COMPACT_ATOMS: atom_id res chain seq x y z
N ASP A 1 -2.58 -18.23 -20.36
CA ASP A 1 -2.74 -16.77 -20.44
C ASP A 1 -4.06 -16.44 -19.77
N GLY A 2 -4.00 -16.16 -18.46
CA GLY A 2 -5.17 -15.78 -17.68
C GLY A 2 -5.37 -14.29 -17.84
N GLU A 3 -6.25 -13.89 -18.75
CA GLU A 3 -6.67 -12.49 -18.88
C GLU A 3 -7.41 -12.07 -17.60
N LEU A 4 -7.12 -10.87 -17.10
CA LEU A 4 -7.85 -10.26 -16.00
C LEU A 4 -9.27 -9.94 -16.47
N SER A 5 -10.25 -10.06 -15.58
CA SER A 5 -11.59 -9.58 -15.90
C SER A 5 -11.62 -8.03 -15.93
N GLU A 6 -12.50 -7.43 -16.73
CA GLU A 6 -12.70 -5.96 -16.79
C GLU A 6 -12.93 -5.34 -15.39
N LYS A 7 -13.65 -6.06 -14.53
CA LYS A 7 -13.84 -5.66 -13.12
C LYS A 7 -12.53 -5.66 -12.34
N ALA A 8 -11.67 -6.66 -12.55
CA ALA A 8 -10.38 -6.77 -11.90
C ALA A 8 -9.42 -5.68 -12.39
N GLU A 9 -9.47 -5.31 -13.67
CA GLU A 9 -8.68 -4.21 -14.22
C GLU A 9 -9.06 -2.88 -13.57
N GLY A 10 -10.35 -2.56 -13.52
CA GLY A 10 -10.82 -1.34 -12.85
C GLY A 10 -10.48 -1.32 -11.36
N PHE A 11 -10.57 -2.47 -10.68
CA PHE A 11 -10.20 -2.56 -9.27
C PHE A 11 -8.68 -2.45 -9.06
N ALA A 12 -7.87 -3.03 -9.95
CA ALA A 12 -6.41 -2.94 -9.91
C ALA A 12 -5.94 -1.48 -10.00
N GLU A 13 -6.45 -0.72 -10.97
CA GLU A 13 -6.15 0.71 -11.10
C GLU A 13 -6.57 1.49 -9.85
N HIS A 14 -7.75 1.17 -9.31
CA HIS A 14 -8.31 1.83 -8.13
C HIS A 14 -7.50 1.61 -6.84
N ILE A 15 -6.92 0.42 -6.66
CA ILE A 15 -6.02 0.14 -5.53
C ILE A 15 -4.56 0.52 -5.81
N GLY A 16 -4.26 1.04 -7.00
CA GLY A 16 -2.95 1.58 -7.36
C GLY A 16 -1.97 0.53 -7.91
N ILE A 17 -2.45 -0.48 -8.61
CA ILE A 17 -1.63 -1.39 -9.42
C ILE A 17 -1.50 -0.80 -10.84
N ASP A 18 -0.28 -0.56 -11.29
CA ASP A 18 0.00 -0.15 -12.65
C ASP A 18 0.00 -1.37 -13.58
N LEU A 19 -1.07 -1.51 -14.38
CA LEU A 19 -1.21 -2.62 -15.33
C LEU A 19 -0.28 -2.50 -16.54
N THR A 20 0.36 -1.34 -16.74
CA THR A 20 1.30 -1.10 -17.85
C THR A 20 2.74 -1.46 -17.48
N ASP A 21 3.07 -1.51 -16.19
CA ASP A 21 4.36 -1.96 -15.68
C ASP A 21 4.32 -3.48 -15.45
N PRO A 22 5.12 -4.30 -16.18
CA PRO A 22 5.18 -5.74 -15.95
C PRO A 22 5.56 -6.13 -14.51
N GLU A 23 6.38 -5.30 -13.84
CA GLU A 23 6.79 -5.55 -12.46
C GLU A 23 5.67 -5.27 -11.47
N ASP A 24 4.72 -4.40 -11.79
CA ASP A 24 3.58 -4.15 -10.92
C ASP A 24 2.36 -5.00 -11.31
N PHE A 25 2.21 -5.31 -12.60
CA PHE A 25 1.21 -6.23 -13.14
C PHE A 25 1.27 -7.62 -12.48
N LYS A 26 2.44 -8.07 -12.01
CA LYS A 26 2.58 -9.32 -11.26
C LYS A 26 1.74 -9.36 -9.97
N HIS A 27 1.28 -8.21 -9.47
CA HIS A 27 0.39 -8.09 -8.31
C HIS A 27 -1.10 -8.05 -8.69
N ALA A 28 -1.45 -8.01 -9.99
CA ALA A 28 -2.83 -7.87 -10.46
C ALA A 28 -3.74 -9.06 -10.09
N TRP A 29 -3.16 -10.20 -9.72
CA TRP A 29 -3.91 -11.32 -9.14
C TRP A 29 -4.69 -10.91 -7.89
N ILE A 30 -4.20 -9.94 -7.11
CA ILE A 30 -4.86 -9.42 -5.92
C ILE A 30 -6.20 -8.79 -6.29
N ALA A 31 -6.23 -8.02 -7.38
CA ALA A 31 -7.45 -7.43 -7.87
C ALA A 31 -8.42 -8.48 -8.43
N GLN A 32 -7.89 -9.50 -9.11
CA GLN A 32 -8.70 -10.64 -9.58
C GLN A 32 -9.34 -11.39 -8.41
N GLU A 33 -8.60 -11.63 -7.32
CA GLU A 33 -9.16 -12.25 -6.11
C GLU A 33 -10.20 -11.34 -5.46
N ALA A 34 -9.92 -10.05 -5.33
CA ALA A 34 -10.82 -9.08 -4.72
C ALA A 34 -12.19 -9.01 -5.38
N VAL A 35 -12.26 -9.05 -6.71
CA VAL A 35 -13.53 -9.00 -7.44
C VAL A 35 -14.25 -10.35 -7.48
N THR A 36 -13.54 -11.44 -7.22
CA THR A 36 -14.15 -12.77 -7.07
C THR A 36 -14.64 -13.05 -5.65
N GLU A 37 -14.14 -12.30 -4.67
CA GLU A 37 -14.58 -12.43 -3.29
C GLU A 37 -15.99 -11.85 -3.12
N ASN A 38 -16.83 -12.57 -2.37
CA ASN A 38 -18.14 -12.04 -2.03
C ASN A 38 -18.02 -10.80 -1.14
N LEU A 39 -18.86 -9.81 -1.42
CA LEU A 39 -19.02 -8.66 -0.53
C LEU A 39 -19.39 -9.11 0.89
N PRO A 40 -19.02 -8.34 1.93
CA PRO A 40 -19.46 -8.62 3.29
C PRO A 40 -20.98 -8.70 3.41
N ASP A 41 -21.48 -9.39 4.43
CA ASP A 41 -22.92 -9.52 4.67
C ASP A 41 -23.60 -8.15 4.74
N GLY A 42 -24.71 -8.01 4.01
CA GLY A 42 -25.47 -6.77 3.92
C GLY A 42 -24.95 -5.77 2.89
N TRP A 43 -23.81 -6.03 2.24
CA TRP A 43 -23.32 -5.21 1.15
C TRP A 43 -23.81 -5.70 -0.21
N SER A 44 -24.08 -4.76 -1.10
CA SER A 44 -24.49 -5.01 -2.48
C SER A 44 -23.85 -4.01 -3.43
N GLN A 45 -23.62 -4.43 -4.66
CA GLN A 45 -23.01 -3.63 -5.72
C GLN A 45 -24.11 -3.19 -6.70
N HIS A 46 -24.06 -1.93 -7.11
CA HIS A 46 -25.02 -1.31 -8.03
C HIS A 46 -24.31 -0.38 -9.00
N GLU A 47 -24.97 -0.05 -10.10
CA GLU A 47 -24.55 0.96 -11.07
C GLU A 47 -25.58 2.08 -11.10
N ASP A 48 -25.12 3.32 -11.23
CA ASP A 48 -26.01 4.47 -11.41
C ASP A 48 -26.41 4.67 -12.89
N GLU A 49 -27.17 5.73 -13.18
CA GLU A 49 -27.64 6.05 -14.52
C GLU A 49 -26.50 6.42 -15.50
N GLU A 50 -25.35 6.83 -14.98
CA GLU A 50 -24.15 7.17 -15.76
C GLU A 50 -23.23 5.95 -15.94
N GLY A 51 -23.56 4.81 -15.33
CA GLY A 51 -22.78 3.57 -15.36
C GLY A 51 -21.66 3.53 -14.32
N PHE A 52 -21.64 4.46 -13.35
CA PHE A 52 -20.66 4.42 -12.27
C PHE A 52 -21.05 3.42 -11.19
N LEU A 53 -20.03 2.69 -10.74
CA LEU A 53 -20.19 1.66 -9.73
C LEU A 53 -20.23 2.24 -8.33
N TYR A 54 -21.22 1.82 -7.54
CA TYR A 54 -21.31 2.12 -6.11
C TYR A 54 -21.69 0.88 -5.28
N PHE A 55 -21.38 0.95 -3.99
CA PHE A 55 -21.66 -0.10 -3.01
C PHE A 55 -22.67 0.39 -2.00
N TYR A 56 -23.69 -0.41 -1.73
CA TYR A 56 -24.75 -0.12 -0.77
C TYR A 56 -24.70 -1.10 0.40
N ASP A 57 -24.62 -0.56 1.61
CA ASP A 57 -24.66 -1.24 2.89
C ASP A 57 -26.10 -1.21 3.43
N ALA A 58 -26.79 -2.33 3.31
CA ALA A 58 -28.18 -2.50 3.75
C ALA A 58 -28.34 -2.53 5.28
N VAL A 59 -27.25 -2.72 6.03
CA VAL A 59 -27.28 -2.72 7.50
C VAL A 59 -27.30 -1.28 8.01
N LEU A 60 -26.53 -0.40 7.37
CA LEU A 60 -26.40 1.01 7.76
C LEU A 60 -27.17 1.97 6.85
N ASP A 61 -27.85 1.46 5.83
CA ASP A 61 -28.60 2.21 4.82
C ASP A 61 -27.77 3.34 4.20
N ARG A 62 -26.55 3.01 3.80
CA ARG A 62 -25.59 3.97 3.22
C ARG A 62 -25.03 3.46 1.91
N SER A 63 -24.78 4.37 0.98
CA SER A 63 -24.00 4.10 -0.23
C SER A 63 -22.59 4.69 -0.10
N THR A 64 -21.64 4.07 -0.77
CA THR A 64 -20.26 4.55 -0.90
C THR A 64 -19.72 4.20 -2.28
N TRP A 65 -18.76 4.99 -2.74
CA TRP A 65 -18.02 4.76 -3.97
C TRP A 65 -16.80 3.86 -3.75
N GLU A 66 -16.42 3.63 -2.49
CA GLU A 66 -15.29 2.80 -2.10
C GLU A 66 -15.74 1.35 -1.86
N HIS A 67 -14.95 0.39 -2.32
CA HIS A 67 -15.24 -1.02 -2.05
C HIS A 67 -15.13 -1.28 -0.52
N PRO A 68 -16.08 -2.00 0.11
CA PRO A 68 -16.09 -2.17 1.57
C PRO A 68 -14.86 -2.89 2.14
N ARG A 69 -14.11 -3.59 1.30
CA ARG A 69 -12.83 -4.25 1.64
C ARG A 69 -11.61 -3.63 0.96
N GLU A 70 -11.75 -2.45 0.37
CA GLU A 70 -10.66 -1.74 -0.29
C GLU A 70 -9.41 -1.60 0.59
N GLY A 71 -9.59 -1.13 1.84
CA GLY A 71 -8.48 -0.98 2.78
C GLY A 71 -7.78 -2.30 3.13
N HIS A 72 -8.51 -3.41 3.10
CA HIS A 72 -7.93 -4.74 3.24
C HIS A 72 -7.04 -5.07 2.03
N TRP A 73 -7.56 -4.90 0.82
CA TRP A 73 -6.84 -5.23 -0.42
C TRP A 73 -5.62 -4.34 -0.67
N ARG A 74 -5.68 -3.04 -0.32
CA ARG A 74 -4.47 -2.19 -0.33
C ARG A 74 -3.39 -2.71 0.61
N ARG A 75 -3.76 -3.15 1.80
CA ARG A 75 -2.81 -3.74 2.74
C ARG A 75 -2.20 -5.04 2.21
N VAL A 76 -3.01 -5.90 1.58
CA VAL A 76 -2.53 -7.12 0.91
C VAL A 76 -1.53 -6.78 -0.19
N LEU A 77 -1.81 -5.76 -1.00
CA LEU A 77 -0.90 -5.26 -2.04
C LEU A 77 0.42 -4.76 -1.46
N ASP A 78 0.38 -3.95 -0.41
CA ASP A 78 1.59 -3.44 0.26
C ASP A 78 2.42 -4.57 0.88
N ASP A 79 1.76 -5.54 1.52
CA ASP A 79 2.40 -6.71 2.12
C ASP A 79 3.05 -7.60 1.04
N GLU A 80 2.39 -7.81 -0.10
CA GLU A 80 2.94 -8.60 -1.20
C GLU A 80 4.10 -7.88 -1.89
N ARG A 81 4.01 -6.57 -2.16
CA ARG A 81 5.12 -5.79 -2.71
C ARG A 81 6.36 -5.86 -1.81
N ARG A 82 6.17 -5.69 -0.49
CA ARG A 82 7.24 -5.86 0.51
C ARG A 82 7.82 -7.27 0.49
N ARG A 83 6.97 -8.29 0.38
CA ARG A 83 7.40 -9.68 0.33
C ARG A 83 8.24 -9.95 -0.92
N VAL A 84 7.78 -9.53 -2.10
CA VAL A 84 8.51 -9.73 -3.35
C VAL A 84 9.85 -9.00 -3.30
N GLN A 85 9.89 -7.77 -2.81
CA GLN A 85 11.13 -7.03 -2.63
C GLN A 85 12.11 -7.78 -1.70
N ARG A 86 11.62 -8.25 -0.55
CA ARG A 86 12.44 -9.02 0.39
C ARG A 86 12.95 -10.33 -0.23
N ASP A 87 12.11 -11.05 -0.97
CA ASP A 87 12.49 -12.30 -1.62
C ASP A 87 13.56 -12.04 -2.71
N GLN A 88 13.48 -10.92 -3.43
CA GLN A 88 14.53 -10.46 -4.34
C GLN A 88 15.83 -10.13 -3.61
N GLU A 89 15.77 -9.38 -2.50
CA GLU A 89 16.93 -9.04 -1.68
C GLU A 89 17.61 -10.30 -1.10
N ILE A 90 16.83 -11.27 -0.61
CA ILE A 90 17.34 -12.56 -0.12
C ILE A 90 18.04 -13.31 -1.26
N HIS A 91 17.44 -13.37 -2.45
CA HIS A 91 18.04 -14.06 -3.59
C HIS A 91 19.39 -13.44 -3.98
N GLU A 92 19.47 -12.11 -4.04
CA GLU A 92 20.74 -11.41 -4.28
C GLU A 92 21.78 -11.78 -3.21
N VAL A 93 21.38 -11.84 -1.93
CA VAL A 93 22.27 -12.18 -0.83
C VAL A 93 22.77 -13.61 -0.94
N GLU A 94 21.90 -14.57 -1.25
CA GLU A 94 22.25 -15.97 -1.46
C GLU A 94 23.26 -16.15 -2.61
N GLU A 95 23.07 -15.44 -3.72
CA GLU A 95 24.00 -15.44 -4.85
C GLU A 95 25.37 -14.91 -4.44
N HIS A 96 25.42 -13.76 -3.75
CA HIS A 96 26.68 -13.19 -3.26
C HIS A 96 27.37 -14.12 -2.24
N VAL A 97 26.59 -14.79 -1.37
CA VAL A 97 27.10 -15.78 -0.42
C VAL A 97 27.69 -17.00 -1.14
N ALA A 98 27.05 -17.49 -2.21
CA ALA A 98 27.61 -18.57 -3.03
C ALA A 98 28.96 -18.19 -3.65
N ASP A 99 29.10 -16.93 -4.09
CA ASP A 99 30.36 -16.36 -4.57
C ASP A 99 31.45 -16.22 -3.49
N LEU A 100 31.04 -16.06 -2.21
CA LEU A 100 31.98 -16.14 -1.06
C LEU A 100 32.65 -17.51 -0.99
N PHE A 101 31.85 -18.56 -1.12
CA PHE A 101 32.29 -19.92 -0.93
C PHE A 101 33.00 -20.51 -2.17
N SER A 102 32.92 -19.86 -3.34
CA SER A 102 33.61 -20.25 -4.57
C SER A 102 35.07 -19.76 -4.66
N GLY A 103 35.54 -18.92 -3.72
CA GLY A 103 36.96 -18.70 -3.44
C GLY A 103 37.71 -17.70 -4.32
N ALA A 104 37.09 -17.11 -5.36
CA ALA A 104 37.73 -16.07 -6.19
C ALA A 104 37.25 -14.64 -5.88
N ASN A 105 36.05 -14.47 -5.31
CA ASN A 105 35.41 -13.16 -5.10
C ASN A 105 34.97 -12.90 -3.64
N GLY A 106 35.28 -13.79 -2.70
CA GLY A 106 34.62 -13.77 -1.41
C GLY A 106 34.89 -12.56 -0.53
N GLU A 107 36.08 -11.97 -0.57
CA GLU A 107 36.33 -10.76 0.23
C GLU A 107 35.56 -9.55 -0.29
N ARG A 108 35.34 -9.48 -1.60
CA ARG A 108 34.61 -8.40 -2.27
C ARG A 108 33.10 -8.54 -2.10
N ALA A 109 32.55 -9.74 -2.33
CA ALA A 109 31.14 -10.03 -2.08
C ALA A 109 30.78 -9.87 -0.59
N ALA A 110 31.70 -10.17 0.33
CA ALA A 110 31.49 -9.94 1.77
C ALA A 110 31.46 -8.45 2.11
N ALA A 111 32.30 -7.64 1.46
CA ALA A 111 32.32 -6.19 1.63
C ALA A 111 31.04 -5.54 1.06
N GLU A 112 30.56 -6.01 -0.09
CA GLU A 112 29.33 -5.53 -0.74
C GLU A 112 28.08 -5.86 0.10
N LEU A 113 27.99 -7.09 0.64
CA LEU A 113 26.90 -7.47 1.57
C LEU A 113 26.95 -6.66 2.87
N ARG A 114 28.12 -6.55 3.51
CA ARG A 114 28.27 -5.72 4.72
C ARG A 114 27.84 -4.27 4.46
N ALA A 115 28.20 -3.69 3.32
CA ALA A 115 27.83 -2.32 2.97
C ALA A 115 26.32 -2.16 2.67
N LYS A 116 25.67 -3.16 2.06
CA LYS A 116 24.21 -3.17 1.85
C LYS A 116 23.46 -3.26 3.18
N PHE A 117 23.77 -4.25 4.02
CA PHE A 117 23.06 -4.45 5.29
C PHE A 117 23.28 -3.33 6.30
N LEU A 118 24.50 -2.77 6.41
CA LEU A 118 24.73 -1.63 7.29
C LEU A 118 23.89 -0.40 6.89
N LYS A 119 23.66 -0.19 5.59
CA LYS A 119 22.87 0.95 5.10
C LYS A 119 21.38 0.74 5.31
N VAL A 120 20.88 -0.50 5.14
CA VAL A 120 19.48 -0.84 5.42
C VAL A 120 19.18 -0.62 6.91
N ASP A 121 20.02 -1.15 7.79
CA ASP A 121 19.86 -0.95 9.25
C ASP A 121 19.89 0.55 9.62
N ILE A 122 20.76 1.35 8.99
CA ILE A 122 20.80 2.80 9.21
C ILE A 122 19.53 3.48 8.70
N ALA A 123 19.05 3.13 7.50
CA ALA A 123 17.86 3.75 6.92
C ALA A 123 16.57 3.39 7.69
N GLU A 124 16.42 2.15 8.15
CA GLU A 124 15.31 1.74 9.02
C GLU A 124 15.36 2.49 10.35
N LEU A 125 16.54 2.59 10.98
CA LEU A 125 16.71 3.36 12.21
C LEU A 125 16.43 4.86 12.00
N GLU A 126 16.82 5.44 10.86
CA GLU A 126 16.52 6.83 10.49
C GLU A 126 15.01 7.05 10.32
N ALA A 127 14.30 6.12 9.69
CA ALA A 127 12.85 6.18 9.54
C ALA A 127 12.12 6.05 10.89
N GLU A 128 12.54 5.11 11.75
CA GLU A 128 12.02 4.99 13.11
C GLU A 128 12.26 6.26 13.94
N MET A 129 13.45 6.85 13.82
CA MET A 129 13.78 8.12 14.45
C MET A 129 12.89 9.26 13.97
N GLU A 130 12.57 9.33 12.68
CA GLU A 130 11.71 10.38 12.13
C GLU A 130 10.26 10.23 12.59
N VAL A 131 9.73 9.00 12.67
CA VAL A 131 8.41 8.74 13.23
C VAL A 131 8.35 9.16 14.70
N LEU A 132 9.34 8.79 15.49
CA LEU A 132 9.42 9.19 16.91
C LEU A 132 9.54 10.71 17.05
N ARG A 133 10.29 11.37 16.16
CA ARG A 133 10.43 12.82 16.11
C ARG A 133 9.09 13.50 15.84
N SER A 134 8.36 13.00 14.85
CA SER A 134 7.01 13.46 14.52
C SER A 134 6.03 13.27 15.68
N GLN A 135 6.04 12.10 16.33
CA GLN A 135 5.20 11.84 17.51
C GLN A 135 5.51 12.80 18.67
N ILE A 136 6.79 13.16 18.87
CA ILE A 136 7.17 14.17 19.86
C ILE A 136 6.63 15.54 19.47
N GLU A 137 6.72 15.92 18.19
CA GLU A 137 6.16 17.18 17.69
C GLU A 137 4.64 17.25 17.86
N ASP A 138 3.91 16.19 17.56
CA ASP A 138 2.46 16.09 17.76
C ASP A 138 2.07 16.24 19.23
N VAL A 139 2.80 15.58 20.14
CA VAL A 139 2.59 15.72 21.58
C VAL A 139 2.86 17.16 22.04
N LEU A 140 3.91 17.80 21.51
CA LEU A 140 4.21 19.20 21.81
C LEU A 140 3.13 20.14 21.29
N ILE A 141 2.61 19.90 20.08
CA ILE A 141 1.50 20.66 19.49
C ILE A 141 0.24 20.44 20.31
N ALA A 142 -0.09 19.21 20.72
CA ALA A 142 -1.26 18.94 21.55
C ALA A 142 -1.19 19.66 22.90
N ILE A 143 -0.02 19.62 23.57
CA ILE A 143 0.24 20.37 24.80
C ILE A 143 0.09 21.89 24.58
N GLN A 144 0.44 22.40 23.39
CA GLN A 144 0.29 23.81 23.02
C GLN A 144 -1.12 24.18 22.53
N GLY A 145 -1.85 23.23 21.94
CA GLY A 145 -3.13 23.36 21.27
C GLY A 145 -4.34 23.12 22.17
N GLU A 146 -4.17 22.47 23.34
CA GLU A 146 -5.13 22.56 24.45
C GLU A 146 -5.38 24.02 24.90
N ARG A 147 -4.62 25.00 24.39
CA ARG A 147 -4.91 26.44 24.50
C ARG A 147 -5.78 27.05 23.40
N GLY A 148 -6.19 26.33 22.35
CA GLY A 148 -7.01 26.90 21.27
C GLY A 148 -7.44 25.89 20.21
N GLY A 149 -8.52 25.14 20.46
CA GLY A 149 -9.14 24.23 19.49
C GLY A 149 -10.41 24.80 18.86
N GLY A 150 -10.62 24.54 17.55
CA GLY A 150 -11.94 24.77 16.95
C GLY A 150 -12.11 24.58 15.43
N ASP A 151 -11.12 24.86 14.59
CA ASP A 151 -11.42 25.24 13.19
C ASP A 151 -10.98 24.24 12.08
N GLU A 152 -10.30 23.14 12.41
CA GLU A 152 -9.58 22.33 11.41
C GLU A 152 -10.44 21.28 10.67
N ASP A 153 -11.47 20.75 11.32
CA ASP A 153 -12.34 19.71 10.74
C ASP A 153 -13.30 20.23 9.66
N GLU A 154 -13.65 21.53 9.70
CA GLU A 154 -14.49 22.15 8.67
C GLU A 154 -13.71 22.45 7.38
N ALA A 155 -12.40 22.72 7.50
CA ALA A 155 -11.52 22.94 6.35
C ALA A 155 -11.36 21.68 5.50
N ARG A 156 -11.25 20.50 6.15
CA ARG A 156 -11.14 19.20 5.46
C ARG A 156 -12.38 18.86 4.63
N ARG A 157 -13.58 19.24 5.08
CA ARG A 157 -14.83 19.04 4.33
C ARG A 157 -14.94 19.92 3.08
N ARG A 158 -14.35 21.12 3.09
CA ARG A 158 -14.43 22.06 1.96
C ARG A 158 -13.43 21.75 0.85
N VAL A 159 -12.24 21.25 1.20
CA VAL A 159 -11.21 20.91 0.20
C VAL A 159 -11.65 19.74 -0.69
N PHE A 160 -12.31 18.73 -0.12
CA PHE A 160 -12.81 17.57 -0.88
C PHE A 160 -13.91 17.94 -1.89
N MET A 161 -14.78 18.91 -1.56
CA MET A 161 -15.86 19.37 -2.44
C MET A 161 -15.36 20.20 -3.63
N LEU A 162 -14.16 20.79 -3.55
CA LEU A 162 -13.63 21.71 -4.57
C LEU A 162 -12.80 21.01 -5.65
N GLN A 163 -12.36 19.77 -5.44
CA GLN A 163 -11.52 19.04 -6.40
C GLN A 163 -12.33 18.25 -7.45
N ARG A 164 -13.67 18.36 -7.43
CA ARG A 164 -14.59 17.68 -8.37
C ARG A 164 -15.38 18.64 -9.27
N GLN A 165 -14.90 19.87 -9.49
CA GLN A 165 -15.43 20.79 -10.51
C GLN A 165 -14.44 21.00 -11.66
#